data_AF-A0ABD6T9G1-F1
#
_entry.id   AF-A0ABD6T9G1-F1
#
_cell.length_a   1.000
_cell.length_b   1.000
_cell.length_c   1.000
_cell.angle_alpha   90.00
_cell.angle_beta   90.00
_cell.angle_gamma   90.00
#
_symmetry.space_group_name_H-M   'P 1'
#
loop_
_entity.id
_entity.type
_entity.pdbx_description
1 polymer ?
#
loop_
_entity_poly.entity_id
_entity_poly.type
_entity_poly.pdbx_seq_one_letter_code
_entity_poly.pdbx_strand_id
1 'polypeptide(L)'
;MENWEYNELFEAINEAYNDFLTLDRGQKDAIARTCYEYINLGEIEDVIVDTAVGEIVLSHDKVFIGYIKGITKRLSKFNPLDAMGELTQEEIRDLSNRIHKVLEGLEKVEIDYNPSAE
;
A
#
# COMPACT_ATOMS: atom_id res chain seq x y z
N MET A 1 3.83 -14.48 8.60
CA MET A 1 2.67 -13.66 8.96
C MET A 1 1.73 -14.44 9.86
N GLU A 2 1.24 -13.80 10.92
CA GLU A 2 0.53 -14.49 12.01
C GLU A 2 -0.95 -14.74 11.70
N ASN A 3 -1.58 -13.86 10.92
CA ASN A 3 -3.04 -13.85 10.69
C ASN A 3 -3.45 -13.81 9.22
N TRP A 4 -2.49 -13.76 8.29
CA TRP A 4 -2.74 -13.54 6.87
C TRP A 4 -1.80 -14.38 6.00
N GLU A 5 -2.31 -14.88 4.89
CA GLU A 5 -1.48 -15.34 3.78
C GLU A 5 -1.07 -14.17 2.87
N TYR A 6 0.06 -14.28 2.18
CA TYR A 6 0.63 -13.18 1.37
C TYR A 6 -0.36 -12.62 0.35
N ASN A 7 -0.94 -13.49 -0.49
CA ASN A 7 -1.90 -13.06 -1.51
C ASN A 7 -3.24 -12.66 -0.90
N GLU A 8 -3.66 -13.32 0.18
CA GLU A 8 -4.91 -13.02 0.88
C GLU A 8 -4.93 -11.58 1.39
N LEU A 9 -3.82 -11.10 1.98
CA LEU A 9 -3.74 -9.73 2.47
C LEU A 9 -3.85 -8.71 1.32
N PHE A 10 -3.21 -8.97 0.18
CA PHE A 10 -3.36 -8.11 -1.01
C PHE A 10 -4.78 -8.09 -1.56
N GLU A 11 -5.45 -9.24 -1.62
CA GLU A 11 -6.83 -9.35 -2.06
C GLU A 11 -7.77 -8.59 -1.11
N ALA A 12 -7.62 -8.80 0.20
CA ALA A 12 -8.44 -8.16 1.22
C ALA A 12 -8.31 -6.63 1.20
N ILE A 13 -7.10 -6.08 1.03
CA ILE A 13 -6.89 -4.62 0.93
C ILE A 13 -7.59 -4.04 -0.31
N ASN A 14 -7.49 -4.73 -1.45
CA ASN A 14 -8.16 -4.30 -2.68
C ASN A 14 -9.69 -4.39 -2.56
N GLU A 15 -10.21 -5.46 -1.96
CA GLU A 15 -11.64 -5.61 -1.69
C GLU A 15 -12.14 -4.47 -0.78
N ALA A 16 -11.46 -4.22 0.34
CA ALA A 16 -11.81 -3.14 1.26
C ALA A 16 -11.79 -1.76 0.58
N TYR A 17 -10.77 -1.46 -0.22
CA TYR A 17 -10.72 -0.21 -0.99
C TYR A 17 -11.91 -0.08 -1.96
N ASN A 18 -12.20 -1.13 -2.72
CA ASN A 18 -13.32 -1.10 -3.67
C ASN A 18 -14.66 -0.95 -2.95
N ASP A 19 -14.87 -1.67 -1.85
CA ASP A 19 -16.05 -1.56 -1.01
C ASP A 19 -16.25 -0.14 -0.49
N PHE A 20 -15.19 0.50 0.02
CA PHE A 20 -15.29 1.90 0.45
C PHE A 20 -15.48 2.86 -0.72
N LEU A 21 -14.91 2.58 -1.90
CA LEU A 21 -15.13 3.37 -3.09
C LEU A 21 -16.60 3.33 -3.54
N THR A 22 -17.31 2.21 -3.34
CA THR A 22 -18.75 2.11 -3.65
C THR A 22 -19.63 3.03 -2.81
N LEU A 23 -19.12 3.58 -1.71
CA LEU A 23 -19.84 4.52 -0.84
C LEU A 23 -19.88 5.94 -1.41
N ASP A 24 -19.22 6.20 -2.54
CA ASP A 24 -19.22 7.46 -3.29
C ASP A 24 -18.78 8.67 -2.44
N ARG A 25 -17.74 8.47 -1.64
CA ARG A 25 -17.11 9.51 -0.78
C ARG A 25 -15.75 10.00 -1.29
N GLY A 26 -15.40 9.62 -2.52
CA GLY A 26 -14.12 9.93 -3.14
C GLY A 26 -13.00 8.94 -2.81
N GLN A 27 -11.97 8.95 -3.65
CA GLN A 27 -10.85 8.01 -3.59
C GLN A 27 -10.01 8.17 -2.30
N LYS A 28 -9.86 9.40 -1.81
CA LYS A 28 -9.11 9.65 -0.56
C LYS A 28 -9.81 9.12 0.68
N ASP A 29 -11.15 9.22 0.77
CA ASP A 29 -11.90 8.61 1.87
C ASP A 29 -11.74 7.08 1.83
N ALA A 30 -11.87 6.49 0.64
CA ALA A 30 -11.67 5.06 0.46
C ALA A 30 -10.27 4.60 0.91
N ILE A 31 -9.20 5.28 0.46
CA ILE A 31 -7.82 4.97 0.90
C ILE A 31 -7.66 5.17 2.41
N ALA A 32 -8.15 6.27 2.96
CA ALA A 32 -8.00 6.54 4.40
C ALA A 32 -8.67 5.46 5.25
N ARG A 33 -9.85 5.00 4.85
CA ARG A 33 -10.57 3.91 5.52
C ARG A 33 -9.86 2.58 5.34
N THR A 34 -9.43 2.24 4.13
CA THR A 34 -8.61 1.04 3.90
C THR A 34 -7.36 1.06 4.77
N CYS A 35 -6.57 2.13 4.77
CA CYS A 35 -5.39 2.22 5.63
C CYS A 35 -5.76 2.03 7.11
N TYR A 36 -6.85 2.63 7.58
CA TYR A 36 -7.28 2.52 8.98
C TYR A 36 -7.61 1.08 9.41
N GLU A 37 -8.24 0.28 8.53
CA GLU A 37 -8.58 -1.12 8.83
C GLU A 37 -7.33 -2.02 8.92
N TYR A 38 -6.24 -1.68 8.23
CA TYR A 38 -5.03 -2.51 8.13
C TYR A 38 -3.79 -1.86 8.79
N ILE A 39 -3.97 -1.05 9.85
CA ILE A 39 -2.82 -0.49 10.60
C ILE A 39 -2.23 -1.47 11.62
N ASN A 40 -0.91 -1.46 11.76
CA ASN A 40 -0.15 -2.16 12.82
C ASN A 40 -0.40 -3.67 12.86
N LEU A 41 -0.40 -4.31 11.69
CA LEU A 41 -0.64 -5.76 11.58
C LEU A 41 0.61 -6.60 11.86
N GLY A 42 1.78 -5.98 11.70
CA GLY A 42 3.09 -6.62 11.82
C GLY A 42 4.10 -5.90 10.93
N GLU A 43 5.40 -6.16 11.10
CA GLU A 43 6.41 -5.44 10.31
C GLU A 43 6.31 -5.76 8.82
N ILE A 44 6.08 -7.04 8.46
CA ILE A 44 5.96 -7.49 7.07
C ILE A 44 4.57 -7.18 6.51
N GLU A 45 3.51 -7.40 7.30
CA GLU A 45 2.14 -7.06 6.93
C GLU A 45 2.01 -5.56 6.63
N ASP A 46 2.58 -4.68 7.45
CA ASP A 46 2.54 -3.23 7.21
C ASP A 46 3.27 -2.83 5.91
N VAL A 47 4.33 -3.55 5.53
CA VAL A 47 5.03 -3.34 4.25
C VAL A 47 4.14 -3.77 3.09
N ILE A 48 3.45 -4.90 3.22
CA ILE A 48 2.46 -5.37 2.24
C ILE A 48 1.33 -4.36 2.08
N VAL A 49 0.82 -3.82 3.19
CA VAL A 49 -0.23 -2.79 3.20
C VAL A 49 0.22 -1.54 2.45
N ASP A 50 1.39 -0.99 2.77
CA ASP A 50 1.91 0.19 2.08
C ASP A 50 2.20 -0.09 0.59
N THR A 51 2.58 -1.33 0.24
CA THR A 51 2.76 -1.75 -1.16
C THR A 51 1.43 -1.78 -1.90
N ALA A 52 0.41 -2.41 -1.33
CA ALA A 52 -0.93 -2.52 -1.91
C ALA A 52 -1.57 -1.13 -2.09
N VAL A 53 -1.54 -0.30 -1.05
CA VAL A 53 -2.03 1.07 -1.09
C VAL A 53 -1.25 1.88 -2.12
N GLY A 54 0.08 1.69 -2.20
CA GLY A 54 0.94 2.28 -3.23
C GLY A 54 0.46 1.96 -4.65
N GLU A 55 0.18 0.70 -4.94
CA GLU A 55 -0.34 0.28 -6.24
C GLU A 55 -1.71 0.89 -6.55
N ILE A 56 -2.59 0.98 -5.56
CA ILE A 56 -3.92 1.60 -5.72
C ILE A 56 -3.77 3.09 -6.03
N VAL A 57 -2.99 3.85 -5.25
CA VAL A 57 -2.87 5.31 -5.47
C VAL A 57 -2.16 5.64 -6.78
N LEU A 58 -1.31 4.75 -7.31
CA LEU A 58 -0.71 4.90 -8.64
C LEU A 58 -1.73 4.81 -9.79
N SER A 59 -2.94 4.31 -9.54
CA SER A 59 -4.04 4.33 -10.49
C SER A 59 -4.84 5.64 -10.51
N HIS A 60 -4.58 6.55 -9.57
CA HIS A 60 -5.28 7.84 -9.45
C HIS A 60 -4.60 8.91 -10.31
N ASP A 61 -5.37 9.91 -10.75
CA ASP A 61 -4.84 11.02 -11.56
C ASP A 61 -3.80 11.85 -10.80
N LYS A 62 -4.00 12.04 -9.49
CA LYS A 62 -3.09 12.76 -8.59
C LYS A 62 -3.01 12.04 -7.26
N VAL A 63 -1.85 12.09 -6.62
CA VAL A 63 -1.62 11.42 -5.33
C VAL A 63 -1.33 12.45 -4.25
N PHE A 64 -2.07 12.35 -3.15
CA PHE A 64 -1.84 13.23 -2.00
C PHE A 64 -0.43 13.04 -1.42
N ILE A 65 0.28 14.16 -1.22
CA ILE A 65 1.67 14.18 -0.75
C ILE A 65 1.90 13.42 0.58
N GLY A 66 0.87 13.34 1.42
CA GLY A 66 0.92 12.55 2.66
C GLY A 66 1.13 11.06 2.40
N TYR A 67 0.40 10.48 1.43
CA TYR A 67 0.54 9.08 1.05
C TYR A 67 1.90 8.81 0.44
N ILE A 68 2.35 9.66 -0.50
CA ILE A 68 3.68 9.56 -1.12
C ILE A 68 4.76 9.48 -0.04
N LYS A 69 4.76 10.42 0.91
CA LYS A 69 5.77 10.47 1.99
C LYS A 69 5.69 9.27 2.93
N GLY A 70 4.49 8.85 3.31
CA GLY A 70 4.28 7.72 4.21
C GLY A 70 4.79 6.41 3.61
N ILE A 71 4.26 6.07 2.43
CA ILE A 71 4.58 4.83 1.69
C ILE A 71 6.06 4.80 1.35
N THR A 72 6.60 5.86 0.76
CA THR A 72 8.03 5.93 0.40
C THR A 72 8.93 5.73 1.62
N LYS A 73 8.59 6.33 2.77
CA LYS A 73 9.38 6.22 4.00
C LYS A 73 9.46 4.79 4.53
N ARG A 74 8.38 4.00 4.45
CA ARG A 74 8.39 2.61 4.91
C ARG A 74 9.04 1.71 3.87
N LEU A 75 8.59 1.78 2.62
CA LEU A 75 9.03 0.88 1.55
C LEU A 75 10.52 1.05 1.20
N SER A 76 11.08 2.26 1.29
CA SER A 76 12.51 2.50 1.07
C SER A 76 13.43 1.84 2.11
N LYS A 77 12.89 1.39 3.24
CA LYS A 77 13.63 0.70 4.30
C LYS A 77 13.46 -0.82 4.25
N PHE A 78 12.61 -1.32 3.35
CA PHE A 78 12.37 -2.75 3.24
C PHE A 78 13.67 -3.49 2.91
N ASN A 79 13.98 -4.51 3.70
CA ASN A 79 15.08 -5.42 3.48
C ASN A 79 14.52 -6.84 3.32
N PRO A 80 14.72 -7.51 2.17
CA PRO A 80 14.23 -8.87 1.93
C PRO A 80 14.62 -9.90 3.00
N LEU A 81 15.73 -9.67 3.72
CA LEU A 81 16.17 -10.55 4.80
C LEU A 81 15.21 -10.50 6.01
N ASP A 82 14.56 -9.37 6.25
CA ASP A 82 13.65 -9.18 7.40
C ASP A 82 12.36 -9.98 7.18
N ALA A 83 12.00 -10.29 5.93
CA ALA A 83 10.84 -11.11 5.57
C ALA A 83 11.12 -12.62 5.61
N MET A 84 12.38 -13.04 5.83
CA MET A 84 12.73 -14.45 5.88
C MET A 84 12.10 -15.14 7.08
N GLY A 85 11.37 -16.23 6.84
CA GLY A 85 10.65 -16.97 7.87
C GLY A 85 9.19 -16.56 8.00
N GLU A 86 8.81 -15.41 7.44
CA GLU A 86 7.41 -14.98 7.31
C GLU A 86 6.85 -15.19 5.92
N LEU A 87 7.70 -15.05 4.90
CA LEU A 87 7.36 -15.23 3.48
C LEU A 87 8.27 -16.27 2.83
N THR A 88 7.76 -16.92 1.79
CA THR A 88 8.54 -17.78 0.90
C THR A 88 9.49 -16.95 0.03
N GLN A 89 10.51 -17.57 -0.56
CA GLN A 89 11.45 -16.87 -1.45
C GLN A 89 10.77 -16.28 -2.69
N GLU A 90 9.71 -16.93 -3.19
CA GLU A 90 8.94 -16.44 -4.33
C GLU A 90 8.14 -15.19 -3.96
N GLU A 91 7.49 -15.17 -2.80
CA GLU A 91 6.73 -14.03 -2.29
C GLU A 91 7.65 -12.85 -1.94
N ILE A 92 8.82 -13.10 -1.34
CA ILE A 92 9.81 -12.04 -1.08
C ILE A 92 10.27 -11.40 -2.40
N ARG A 93 10.51 -12.21 -3.43
CA ARG A 93 10.89 -11.71 -4.75
C ARG A 93 9.77 -10.91 -5.40
N ASP A 94 8.54 -11.39 -5.30
CA ASP A 94 7.37 -10.68 -5.80
C ASP A 94 7.18 -9.33 -5.09
N LEU A 95 7.15 -9.33 -3.75
CA LEU A 95 7.02 -8.15 -2.92
C LEU A 95 8.11 -7.11 -3.24
N SER A 96 9.36 -7.56 -3.37
CA SER A 96 10.48 -6.68 -3.74
C SER A 96 10.27 -5.99 -5.08
N ASN A 97 9.76 -6.72 -6.08
CA ASN A 97 9.46 -6.16 -7.40
C ASN A 97 8.30 -5.16 -7.35
N ARG A 98 7.27 -5.45 -6.56
CA ARG A 98 6.10 -4.58 -6.37
C ARG A 98 6.49 -3.28 -5.67
N ILE A 99 7.26 -3.39 -4.58
CA ILE A 99 7.86 -2.24 -3.88
C ILE A 99 8.67 -1.36 -4.83
N HIS A 100 9.53 -1.96 -5.65
CA HIS A 100 10.33 -1.20 -6.61
C HIS A 100 9.45 -0.40 -7.59
N LYS A 101 8.42 -1.05 -8.16
CA LYS A 101 7.46 -0.37 -9.06
C LYS A 101 6.70 0.74 -8.36
N VAL A 102 6.27 0.52 -7.11
CA VAL A 102 5.57 1.53 -6.32
C VAL A 102 6.46 2.75 -6.11
N LEU A 103 7.70 2.54 -5.65
CA LEU A 103 8.65 3.64 -5.42
C LEU A 103 8.96 4.41 -6.71
N GLU A 104 9.26 3.73 -7.81
CA GLU A 104 9.50 4.38 -9.11
C GLU A 104 8.27 5.12 -9.66
N GLY A 105 7.07 4.59 -9.41
CA GLY A 105 5.81 5.21 -9.80
C GLY A 105 5.57 6.51 -9.01
N LEU A 106 5.73 6.45 -7.69
CA LEU A 106 5.50 7.58 -6.79
C LEU A 106 6.46 8.75 -7.04
N GLU A 107 7.63 8.53 -7.64
CA GLU A 107 8.53 9.59 -8.09
C GLU A 107 8.00 10.39 -9.30
N LYS A 108 7.04 9.83 -10.05
CA LYS A 108 6.59 10.35 -11.36
C LYS A 108 5.14 10.87 -11.35
N VAL A 109 4.37 10.59 -10.31
CA VAL A 109 2.95 10.99 -10.22
C VAL A 109 2.77 12.50 -10.08
N GLU A 110 1.62 13.00 -10.53
CA GLU A 110 1.19 14.35 -10.20
C GLU A 110 0.85 14.44 -8.70
N ILE A 111 1.42 15.42 -8.02
CA ILE A 111 1.28 15.57 -6.56
C ILE A 111 0.09 16.47 -6.24
N ASP A 112 -0.78 15.97 -5.37
CA ASP A 112 -1.81 16.78 -4.72
C ASP A 112 -1.35 17.24 -3.33
N TYR A 113 -1.38 18.55 -3.10
CA TYR A 113 -1.04 19.17 -1.82
C TYR A 113 -2.26 19.49 -0.96
N ASN A 114 -3.47 19.38 -1.50
CA ASN A 114 -4.69 19.72 -0.81
C ASN A 114 -5.19 18.54 0.05
N PRO A 115 -5.13 18.62 1.39
CA PRO A 115 -5.62 17.56 2.26
C PRO A 115 -7.15 17.41 2.21
N SER A 116 -7.87 18.36 1.62
CA SER A 116 -9.33 18.38 1.53
C SER A 116 -9.85 18.29 0.08
N ALA A 117 -8.99 18.04 -0.90
CA ALA A 117 -9.44 17.75 -2.26
C ALA A 117 -9.99 16.31 -2.34
N GLU A 118 -10.88 16.07 -3.29
CA GLU A 118 -11.41 14.74 -3.64
C GLU A 118 -10.82 14.28 -4.98
#